data_AF-A0A3C0Z3T0-F1
#
_entry.id   AF-A0A3C0Z3T0-F1
#
_cell.length_a   1.000
_cell.length_b   1.000
_cell.length_c   1.000
_cell.angle_alpha   90.00
_cell.angle_beta   90.00
_cell.angle_gamma   90.00
#
_symmetry.space_group_name_H-M   'P 1'
#
loop_
_entity.id
_entity.type
_entity.pdbx_description
1 polymer ?
#
loop_
_entity_poly.entity_id
_entity_poly.type
_entity_poly.pdbx_seq_one_letter_code
_entity_poly.pdbx_strand_id
1 'polypeptide(L)'
;AQSSYGVMSGFLNLVRNAGNVTSIAMMTAMVTATMGGIGYAPTLSAVTADGGAGVIEAFTIGLRQAYFVVAMIVVVGVLASFLSGVRQTQTASPETATQPTGDRSA
;
A
#
# COMPACT_ATOMS: atom_id res chain seq x y z
N ALA A 1 3.26 21.34 -18.94
CA ALA A 1 3.29 20.80 -17.57
C ALA A 1 2.07 19.94 -17.22
N GLN A 2 0.87 20.18 -17.79
CA GLN A 2 -0.32 19.34 -17.52
C GLN A 2 -0.19 17.85 -17.90
N SER A 3 0.51 17.50 -19.00
CA SER A 3 0.57 16.12 -19.49
C SER A 3 1.33 15.16 -18.56
N SER A 4 2.44 15.58 -17.96
CA SER A 4 3.22 14.74 -17.04
C SER A 4 2.50 14.53 -15.70
N TYR A 5 1.72 15.51 -15.25
CA TYR A 5 0.93 15.40 -14.02
C TYR A 5 -0.18 14.34 -14.16
N GLY A 6 -0.85 14.27 -15.32
CA GLY A 6 -1.84 13.23 -15.60
C GLY A 6 -1.23 11.81 -15.67
N VAL A 7 -0.05 11.68 -16.26
CA VAL A 7 0.67 10.38 -16.30
C VAL A 7 1.12 9.94 -14.90
N MET A 8 1.66 10.86 -14.09
CA MET A 8 2.06 10.56 -12.71
C MET A 8 0.87 10.21 -11.81
N SER A 9 -0.27 10.91 -11.93
CA SER A 9 -1.46 10.61 -11.14
C SER A 9 -2.07 9.26 -11.52
N GLY A 10 -2.11 8.93 -12.82
CA GLY A 10 -2.53 7.63 -13.32
C GLY A 10 -1.64 6.48 -12.83
N PHE A 11 -0.32 6.66 -12.90
CA PHE A 11 0.64 5.67 -12.38
C PHE A 11 0.47 5.44 -10.88
N LEU A 12 0.35 6.51 -10.09
CA LEU A 12 0.19 6.41 -8.65
C LEU A 12 -1.11 5.69 -8.27
N ASN A 13 -2.19 5.94 -9.01
CA ASN A 13 -3.45 5.20 -8.84
C ASN A 13 -3.28 3.72 -9.17
N LEU A 14 -2.60 3.39 -10.27
CA LEU A 14 -2.32 2.01 -10.63
C LEU A 14 -1.51 1.29 -9.55
N VAL A 15 -0.43 1.90 -9.06
CA VAL A 15 0.43 1.32 -8.00
C VAL A 15 -0.37 1.06 -6.73
N ARG A 16 -1.22 2.01 -6.31
CA ARG A 16 -2.07 1.83 -5.13
C ARG A 16 -3.08 0.70 -5.29
N ASN A 17 -3.77 0.64 -6.43
CA ASN A 17 -4.75 -0.42 -6.69
C ASN A 17 -4.09 -1.79 -6.82
N ALA A 18 -2.97 -1.87 -7.54
CA ALA A 18 -2.19 -3.09 -7.67
C ALA A 18 -1.71 -3.56 -6.29
N GLY A 19 -1.16 -2.65 -5.47
CA GLY A 19 -0.74 -2.96 -4.10
C GLY A 19 -1.88 -3.52 -3.24
N ASN A 20 -3.07 -2.90 -3.30
CA ASN A 20 -4.24 -3.37 -2.56
C ASN A 20 -4.63 -4.80 -2.99
N VAL A 21 -4.72 -5.09 -4.29
CA VAL A 21 -5.09 -6.42 -4.79
C VAL A 21 -4.02 -7.47 -4.49
N THR A 22 -2.75 -7.15 -4.76
CA THR A 22 -1.63 -8.07 -4.53
C THR A 22 -1.47 -8.42 -3.06
N SER A 23 -1.71 -7.47 -2.14
CA SER A 23 -1.59 -7.74 -0.70
C SER A 23 -2.57 -8.81 -0.21
N ILE A 24 -3.83 -8.78 -0.67
CA ILE A 24 -4.85 -9.79 -0.32
C ILE A 24 -4.44 -11.17 -0.83
N ALA A 25 -4.00 -11.24 -2.09
CA ALA A 25 -3.52 -12.49 -2.68
C ALA A 25 -2.30 -13.04 -1.93
N MET A 26 -1.35 -12.17 -1.58
CA MET A 26 -0.14 -12.53 -0.84
C MET A 26 -0.47 -13.05 0.57
N MET A 27 -1.36 -12.39 1.32
CA MET A 27 -1.78 -12.86 2.64
C MET A 27 -2.44 -14.23 2.57
N THR A 28 -3.32 -14.43 1.58
CA THR A 28 -3.98 -15.71 1.34
C THR A 28 -2.96 -16.81 1.05
N ALA A 29 -1.98 -16.53 0.18
CA ALA A 29 -0.92 -17.46 -0.17
C ALA A 29 -0.05 -17.83 1.04
N MET A 30 0.32 -16.88 1.89
CA MET A 30 1.13 -17.14 3.09
C MET A 30 0.41 -18.04 4.09
N VAL A 31 -0.87 -17.77 4.37
CA VAL A 31 -1.66 -18.60 5.29
C VAL A 31 -1.81 -20.01 4.72
N THR A 32 -2.14 -20.12 3.43
CA THR A 32 -2.29 -21.40 2.72
C THR A 32 -1.00 -22.21 2.75
N ALA A 33 0.13 -21.58 2.41
CA ALA A 33 1.44 -22.20 2.42
C ALA A 33 1.84 -22.66 3.82
N THR A 34 1.54 -21.85 4.85
CA THR A 34 1.83 -22.21 6.23
C THR A 34 1.04 -23.43 6.64
N MET A 35 -0.30 -23.40 6.51
CA MET A 35 -1.16 -24.53 6.89
C MET A 35 -0.77 -25.82 6.16
N GLY A 36 -0.54 -25.74 4.84
CA GLY A 36 -0.07 -26.89 4.06
C GLY A 36 1.29 -27.41 4.51
N GLY A 37 2.22 -26.51 4.85
CA GLY A 37 3.56 -26.87 5.32
C GLY A 37 3.59 -27.61 6.66
N ILE A 38 2.57 -27.42 7.51
CA ILE A 38 2.41 -28.15 8.78
C ILE A 38 1.30 -29.22 8.74
N GLY A 39 0.86 -29.61 7.54
CA GLY A 39 0.01 -30.78 7.33
C GLY A 39 -1.50 -30.53 7.49
N TYR A 40 -1.93 -29.28 7.60
CA TYR A 40 -3.35 -28.93 7.67
C TYR A 40 -3.89 -28.50 6.32
N ALA A 41 -5.07 -29.01 5.97
CA ALA A 41 -5.79 -28.54 4.78
C ALA A 41 -6.12 -27.04 4.95
N PRO A 42 -5.75 -26.17 3.99
CA PRO A 42 -6.03 -24.74 4.06
C PRO A 42 -7.51 -24.49 3.70
N THR A 43 -8.41 -24.80 4.63
CA THR A 43 -9.85 -24.61 4.48
C THR A 43 -10.44 -23.88 5.68
N LEU A 44 -11.17 -22.80 5.40
CA LEU A 44 -11.86 -22.03 6.43
C LEU A 44 -12.99 -22.82 7.09
N SER A 45 -13.53 -23.83 6.42
CA SER A 45 -14.59 -24.68 7.00
C SER A 45 -14.12 -25.52 8.20
N ALA A 46 -12.81 -25.74 8.35
CA ALA A 46 -12.23 -26.46 9.48
C ALA A 46 -11.79 -25.53 10.62
N VAL A 47 -11.79 -24.20 10.40
CA VAL A 47 -11.44 -23.19 11.40
C VAL A 47 -12.72 -22.74 12.12
N THR A 48 -13.23 -23.60 12.98
CA THR A 48 -14.45 -23.36 13.78
C THR A 48 -14.15 -23.52 15.27
N ALA A 49 -15.04 -23.06 16.14
CA ALA A 49 -14.90 -23.21 17.60
C ALA A 49 -14.81 -24.68 18.04
N ASP A 50 -15.46 -25.58 17.29
CA ASP A 50 -15.42 -27.03 17.48
C ASP A 50 -14.30 -27.71 16.66
N GLY A 51 -13.52 -26.93 15.91
CA GLY A 51 -12.42 -27.40 15.08
C GLY A 51 -11.26 -27.92 15.91
N GLY A 52 -10.43 -28.78 15.31
CA GLY A 52 -9.24 -29.29 15.97
C GLY A 52 -8.28 -28.16 16.33
N ALA A 53 -7.80 -28.12 17.59
CA ALA A 53 -6.93 -27.06 18.10
C ALA A 53 -5.72 -26.76 17.19
N GLY A 54 -5.15 -27.80 16.57
CA GLY A 54 -4.04 -27.66 15.64
C GLY A 54 -4.38 -26.94 14.32
N VAL A 55 -5.62 -27.01 13.84
CA VAL A 55 -6.06 -26.26 12.64
C VAL A 55 -6.10 -24.75 12.93
N ILE A 56 -6.61 -24.38 14.11
CA ILE A 56 -6.69 -22.98 14.58
C ILE A 56 -5.27 -22.44 14.82
N GLU A 57 -4.41 -23.25 15.43
CA GLU A 57 -3.00 -22.91 15.64
C GLU A 57 -2.30 -22.69 14.30
N ALA A 58 -2.47 -23.59 13.34
CA ALA A 58 -1.88 -23.50 12.01
C ALA A 58 -2.28 -22.22 11.26
N PHE A 59 -3.57 -21.90 11.29
CA PHE A 59 -4.10 -20.66 10.73
C PHE A 59 -3.47 -19.43 11.40
N THR A 60 -3.40 -19.43 12.73
CA THR A 60 -2.85 -18.31 13.52
C THR A 60 -1.35 -18.13 13.28
N ILE A 61 -0.58 -19.21 13.12
CA ILE A 61 0.84 -19.16 12.76
C ILE A 61 0.99 -18.52 11.37
N GLY A 62 0.21 -18.95 10.38
CA GLY A 62 0.25 -18.39 9.03
C GLY A 62 -0.10 -16.91 9.02
N LEU A 63 -1.12 -16.51 9.79
CA LEU A 63 -1.52 -15.11 9.92
C LEU A 63 -0.41 -14.27 10.59
N ARG A 64 0.23 -14.79 11.63
CA ARG A 64 1.36 -14.12 12.29
C ARG A 64 2.52 -13.89 11.31
N GLN A 65 2.89 -14.91 10.54
CA GLN A 65 3.94 -14.78 9.51
C GLN A 65 3.57 -13.73 8.46
N ALA A 66 2.32 -13.73 7.99
CA ALA A 66 1.85 -12.74 7.02
C ALA A 66 1.97 -11.31 7.55
N TYR A 67 1.55 -11.05 8.79
CA TYR A 67 1.70 -9.74 9.41
C TYR A 67 3.16 -9.32 9.57
N PHE A 68 4.06 -10.23 9.93
CA PHE A 68 5.49 -9.92 10.00
C PHE A 68 6.06 -9.51 8.65
N VAL A 69 5.70 -10.19 7.57
CA VAL A 69 6.19 -9.83 6.22
C VAL A 69 5.65 -8.45 5.80
N VAL A 70 4.36 -8.19 6.01
CA VAL A 70 3.77 -6.87 5.71
C VAL A 70 4.43 -5.78 6.54
N ALA A 71 4.68 -6.01 7.83
CA ALA A 71 5.40 -5.06 8.68
C ALA A 71 6.81 -4.77 8.16
N MET A 72 7.54 -5.79 7.71
CA MET A 72 8.87 -5.60 7.11
C MET A 72 8.81 -4.77 5.83
N ILE A 73 7.83 -5.02 4.96
CA ILE A 73 7.63 -4.22 3.73
C ILE A 73 7.34 -2.76 4.08
N VAL A 74 6.50 -2.51 5.09
CA VAL A 74 6.21 -1.14 5.57
C VAL A 74 7.46 -0.46 6.10
N VAL A 75 8.27 -1.15 6.92
CA VAL A 75 9.54 -0.61 7.43
C VAL A 75 10.48 -0.25 6.28
N VAL A 76 10.62 -1.12 5.28
CA VAL A 76 11.42 -0.82 4.08
C VAL A 76 10.88 0.42 3.35
N GLY A 77 9.56 0.55 3.20
CA GLY A 77 8.93 1.72 2.59
C GLY A 77 9.20 3.01 3.38
N VAL A 78 9.16 2.94 4.71
CA VAL A 78 9.50 4.06 5.60
C VAL A 78 10.97 4.47 5.44
N LEU A 79 11.89 3.50 5.47
CA LEU A 79 13.32 3.76 5.27
C LEU A 79 13.61 4.36 3.89
N ALA A 80 12.99 3.82 2.84
CA ALA A 80 13.09 4.37 1.49
C ALA A 80 12.56 5.81 1.41
N SER A 81 11.47 6.12 2.11
CA SER A 81 10.92 7.48 2.20
C SER A 81 11.91 8.47 2.82
N PHE A 82 12.56 8.08 3.92
CA PHE A 82 13.60 8.90 4.55
C PHE A 82 14.81 9.13 3.65
N LEU A 83 15.26 8.10 2.92
CA LEU A 83 16.38 8.20 1.98
C LEU A 83 16.04 9.03 0.73
N SER A 84 14.77 9.08 0.32
CA SER A 84 14.34 9.71 -0.93
C SER A 84 14.25 11.23 -0.88
N GLY A 85 14.54 11.87 0.27
CA GLY A 85 14.70 13.33 0.42
C GLY A 85 13.66 14.18 -0.29
N VAL A 86 12.60 14.59 0.42
CA VAL A 86 11.46 15.38 -0.10
C VAL A 86 11.88 16.45 -1.13
N ARG A 87 11.80 16.13 -2.43
CA ARG A 87 11.85 17.14 -3.51
C ARG A 87 10.46 17.71 -3.71
N GLN A 88 10.11 18.68 -2.86
CA GLN A 88 9.03 19.62 -3.17
C GLN A 88 9.55 20.64 -4.18
N THR A 89 9.71 20.24 -5.44
CA THR A 89 9.91 21.20 -6.54
C THR A 89 8.61 21.31 -7.32
N GLN A 90 7.63 22.01 -6.74
CA GLN A 90 6.68 22.77 -7.53
C GLN A 90 6.77 24.24 -7.09
N THR A 91 7.79 24.86 -7.65
CA THR A 91 8.03 26.30 -7.71
C THR A 91 6.80 27.04 -8.26
N ALA A 92 6.35 28.03 -7.49
CA ALA A 92 5.62 29.26 -7.87
C ALA A 92 4.53 29.17 -8.97
N SER A 93 3.28 29.48 -8.60
CA SER A 93 2.38 30.18 -9.53
C SER A 93 2.90 31.61 -9.72
N PRO A 94 3.30 32.02 -10.93
CA PRO A 94 3.49 33.43 -11.24
C PRO A 94 2.11 34.05 -11.55
N GLU A 95 1.35 34.39 -10.50
CA GLU A 95 0.15 35.22 -10.65
C GLU A 95 0.20 36.43 -9.70
N THR A 96 1.39 37.03 -9.58
CA THR A 96 1.58 38.33 -8.92
C THR A 96 2.35 39.33 -9.80
N ALA A 97 2.51 39.06 -11.09
CA ALA A 97 3.14 40.01 -12.00
C ALA A 97 2.12 40.51 -13.04
N THR A 98 1.73 41.77 -12.87
CA THR A 98 1.19 42.69 -13.89
C THR A 98 -0.33 42.73 -14.09
N GLN A 99 -1.03 43.47 -13.22
CA GLN A 99 -2.04 44.39 -13.72
C GLN A 99 -1.78 45.77 -13.11
N PRO A 100 -1.23 46.74 -13.88
CA PRO A 100 -0.98 48.07 -13.37
C PRO A 100 -2.30 48.79 -13.14
N THR A 101 -2.38 49.46 -12.00
CA THR A 101 -3.34 50.51 -11.69
C THR A 101 -3.36 51.53 -12.83
N GLY A 102 -4.49 51.64 -13.52
CA GLY A 102 -4.71 52.56 -14.63
C GLY A 102 -6.12 53.12 -14.59
N ASP A 103 -6.28 54.15 -13.76
CA ASP A 103 -7.12 55.34 -13.94
C ASP A 103 -8.60 55.15 -14.35
N ARG A 104 -9.49 55.28 -13.36
CA ARG A 104 -10.87 55.75 -13.57
C ARG A 104 -11.00 57.11 -12.90
N SER A 105 -10.63 58.18 -13.61
CA SER A 105 -11.01 59.54 -13.27
C SER A 105 -11.18 60.38 -14.54
N ALA A 106 -12.30 61.10 -14.59
CA ALA A 106 -12.77 62.11 -15.57
C ALA A 106 -13.56 61.58 -16.79
#